data_AF-A0A7R9ZRF8-F1
#
_entry.id   AF-A0A7R9ZRF8-F1
#
_cell.length_a   1.000
_cell.length_b   1.000
_cell.length_c   1.000
_cell.angle_alpha   90.00
_cell.angle_beta   90.00
_cell.angle_gamma   90.00
#
_symmetry.space_group_name_H-M   'P 1'
#
loop_
_entity.id
_entity.type
_entity.pdbx_description
1 polymer ?
#
loop_
_entity_poly.entity_id
_entity_poly.type
_entity_poly.pdbx_seq_one_letter_code
_entity_poly.pdbx_strand_id
1 'polypeptide(L)'
;PPATKFPQPQQQQQKVDRRGQLKRSWSLGSIGKIPKRNSAFDRIDSFEDLRYLDLSEEERYHHVTSCERPSSCQDGLLDIVTVRGTFHLGQIRVGLSHANRLCQCREARIVMKRKNPVQIDGEPWRQDACTLHVHRKRDAAIMLHRSANENIGVETEMANLLDWAQEKSYINEDVHATMMKEFSRRIESKIRQRRVKSQDNIMGSLKRAIGSTNTFQQTKDKPVMF
;
A
#
# COMPACT_ATOMS: atom_id res chain seq x y z
N PRO A 1 3.59 37.98 50.48
CA PRO A 1 4.23 37.65 49.18
C PRO A 1 5.67 37.14 49.35
N PRO A 2 5.92 35.87 49.02
CA PRO A 2 7.21 35.50 48.44
C PRO A 2 7.05 34.66 47.16
N ALA A 3 8.01 34.86 46.24
CA ALA A 3 8.05 34.29 44.90
C ALA A 3 8.27 32.77 44.90
N THR A 4 7.44 32.06 44.13
CA THR A 4 7.61 30.63 43.84
C THR A 4 8.62 30.46 42.71
N LYS A 5 9.73 29.76 42.99
CA LYS A 5 10.78 29.43 42.01
C LYS A 5 10.30 28.33 41.06
N PHE A 6 10.45 28.52 39.75
CA PHE A 6 10.34 27.46 38.75
C PHE A 6 11.55 26.51 38.82
N PRO A 7 11.38 25.18 38.70
CA PRO A 7 12.49 24.26 38.59
C PRO A 7 13.05 24.25 37.15
N GLN A 8 14.37 24.36 37.02
CA GLN A 8 15.07 24.18 35.75
C GLN A 8 15.18 22.69 35.38
N PRO A 9 15.15 22.33 34.08
CA PRO A 9 15.35 20.95 33.66
C PRO A 9 16.82 20.52 33.86
N GLN A 10 17.01 19.43 34.61
CA GLN A 10 18.31 18.78 34.78
C GLN A 10 18.74 18.16 33.45
N GLN A 11 19.90 18.60 32.93
CA GLN A 11 20.53 17.97 31.77
C GLN A 11 21.06 16.59 32.17
N GLN A 12 20.47 15.54 31.60
CA GLN A 12 20.96 14.18 31.77
C GLN A 12 22.15 13.96 30.84
N GLN A 13 23.36 13.97 31.39
CA GLN A 13 24.61 13.72 30.66
C GLN A 13 24.70 12.25 30.23
N GLN A 14 24.60 12.00 28.92
CA GLN A 14 24.92 10.69 28.33
C GLN A 14 26.44 10.51 28.26
N LYS A 15 26.98 9.53 28.99
CA LYS A 15 28.39 9.13 28.89
C LYS A 15 28.60 8.29 27.63
N VAL A 16 29.41 8.81 26.70
CA VAL A 16 29.83 8.18 25.45
C VAL A 16 31.22 7.56 25.62
N ASP A 17 31.44 6.34 25.14
CA ASP A 17 32.78 5.70 25.08
C ASP A 17 33.64 6.34 23.95
N ARG A 18 34.97 6.27 24.03
CA ARG A 18 35.96 6.87 23.09
C ARG A 18 35.87 6.39 21.63
N ARG A 19 34.86 5.59 21.28
CA ARG A 19 34.55 5.17 19.90
C ARG A 19 33.09 5.45 19.47
N GLY A 20 32.34 6.28 20.20
CA GLY A 20 31.08 6.85 19.71
C GLY A 20 29.87 5.91 19.60
N GLN A 21 29.83 4.81 20.35
CA GLN A 21 28.69 3.86 20.33
C GLN A 21 27.92 3.88 21.66
N LEU A 22 26.57 3.93 21.60
CA LEU A 22 25.68 3.87 22.78
C LEU A 22 25.65 2.45 23.37
N LYS A 23 26.05 2.29 24.64
CA LYS A 23 25.84 1.05 25.40
C LYS A 23 24.45 1.03 26.01
N ARG A 24 23.56 0.14 25.56
CA ARG A 24 22.36 -0.28 26.30
C ARG A 24 22.63 -1.64 26.93
N SER A 25 22.99 -1.67 28.21
CA SER A 25 23.01 -2.90 29.01
C SER A 25 21.61 -3.16 29.55
N TRP A 26 20.99 -4.26 29.16
CA TRP A 26 19.78 -4.77 29.82
C TRP A 26 20.22 -5.88 30.77
N SER A 27 19.96 -5.70 32.07
CA SER A 27 20.19 -6.73 33.07
C SER A 27 19.14 -7.83 32.93
N LEU A 28 19.62 -9.07 32.78
CA LEU A 28 18.82 -10.28 32.63
C LEU A 28 18.26 -10.70 34.01
N GLY A 29 17.05 -10.23 34.33
CA GLY A 29 16.31 -10.65 35.52
C GLY A 29 15.05 -11.42 35.13
N SER A 30 15.07 -12.73 35.36
CA SER A 30 13.90 -13.61 35.56
C SER A 30 12.91 -13.79 34.39
N ILE A 31 13.30 -14.54 33.37
CA ILE A 31 12.36 -15.09 32.37
C ILE A 31 11.62 -16.29 32.99
N GLY A 32 10.43 -16.02 33.51
CA GLY A 32 9.40 -17.03 33.73
C GLY A 32 9.00 -17.69 32.39
N LYS A 33 8.70 -18.98 32.45
CA LYS A 33 8.37 -19.87 31.32
C LYS A 33 7.42 -19.22 30.31
N ILE A 34 7.86 -19.07 29.06
CA ILE A 34 7.06 -18.57 27.94
C ILE A 34 6.17 -19.73 27.45
N PRO A 35 4.82 -19.62 27.50
CA PRO A 35 3.96 -20.61 26.86
C PRO A 35 4.04 -20.42 25.34
N LYS A 36 4.08 -21.54 24.59
CA LYS A 36 3.97 -21.53 23.13
C LYS A 36 2.62 -20.91 22.74
N ARG A 37 2.61 -19.66 22.27
CA ARG A 37 1.41 -18.99 21.73
C ARG A 37 1.15 -19.48 20.31
N ASN A 38 -0.04 -20.05 20.10
CA ASN A 38 -0.58 -20.31 18.77
C ASN A 38 -0.82 -18.97 18.06
N SER A 39 -0.42 -18.88 16.80
CA SER A 39 -0.36 -17.66 15.98
C SER A 39 -1.71 -17.22 15.37
N ALA A 40 -2.82 -17.72 15.88
CA ALA A 40 -4.15 -17.41 15.38
C ALA A 40 -5.03 -16.95 16.55
N PHE A 41 -5.54 -15.72 16.44
CA PHE A 41 -6.50 -15.10 17.36
C PHE A 41 -5.97 -14.74 18.76
N ASP A 42 -5.43 -13.53 18.87
CA ASP A 42 -5.98 -12.52 19.79
C ASP A 42 -5.47 -11.17 19.30
N ARG A 43 -6.14 -10.64 18.27
CA ARG A 43 -5.94 -9.26 17.82
C ARG A 43 -6.85 -8.39 18.67
N ILE A 44 -6.24 -7.66 19.58
CA ILE A 44 -6.96 -6.70 20.39
C ILE A 44 -7.13 -5.43 19.55
N ASP A 45 -8.28 -5.31 18.87
CA ASP A 45 -8.54 -4.24 17.89
C ASP A 45 -9.60 -3.23 18.38
N SER A 46 -10.13 -3.39 19.60
CA SER A 46 -11.13 -2.48 20.18
C SER A 46 -10.86 -2.15 21.66
N PHE A 47 -11.40 -1.02 22.12
CA PHE A 47 -11.36 -0.63 23.53
C PHE A 47 -12.09 -1.68 24.39
N GLU A 48 -13.14 -2.29 23.82
CA GLU A 48 -13.97 -3.33 24.43
C GLU A 48 -13.22 -4.64 24.68
N ASP A 49 -12.30 -5.02 23.79
CA ASP A 49 -11.45 -6.21 23.91
C ASP A 49 -10.37 -6.06 24.99
N LEU A 50 -10.00 -4.81 25.32
CA LEU A 50 -9.07 -4.47 26.40
C LEU A 50 -9.74 -4.30 27.76
N ARG A 51 -11.08 -4.37 27.85
CA ARG A 51 -11.80 -4.19 29.12
C ARG A 51 -11.52 -5.29 30.14
N TYR A 52 -11.06 -6.46 29.69
CA TYR A 52 -10.74 -7.59 30.55
C TYR A 52 -9.28 -7.59 31.06
N LEU A 53 -8.45 -6.65 30.60
CA LEU A 53 -7.08 -6.49 31.08
C LEU A 53 -7.03 -5.37 32.12
N ASP A 54 -6.30 -5.59 33.21
CA ASP A 54 -6.08 -4.61 34.28
C ASP A 54 -5.06 -3.56 33.83
N LEU A 55 -5.47 -2.69 32.91
CA LEU A 55 -4.68 -1.62 32.30
C LEU A 55 -5.31 -0.25 32.61
N SER A 56 -4.49 0.76 32.86
CA SER A 56 -4.96 2.14 33.00
C SER A 56 -5.59 2.64 31.69
N GLU A 57 -6.41 3.70 31.76
CA GLU A 57 -7.00 4.31 30.55
C GLU A 57 -5.93 4.82 29.57
N GLU A 58 -4.81 5.34 30.08
CA GLU A 58 -3.69 5.81 29.28
C GLU A 58 -2.99 4.64 28.55
N GLU A 59 -2.81 3.49 29.21
CA GLU A 59 -2.22 2.30 28.60
C GLU A 59 -3.13 1.64 27.56
N ARG A 60 -4.45 1.61 27.81
CA ARG A 60 -5.44 1.14 26.82
C ARG A 60 -5.45 2.05 25.60
N TYR A 61 -5.42 3.36 25.81
CA TYR A 61 -5.32 4.33 24.73
C TYR A 61 -4.01 4.15 23.94
N HIS A 62 -2.88 4.00 24.63
CA HIS A 62 -1.58 3.76 23.99
C HIS A 62 -1.56 2.43 23.23
N HIS A 63 -2.19 1.36 23.71
CA HIS A 63 -2.19 0.06 23.02
C HIS A 63 -3.01 0.09 21.72
N VAL A 64 -4.16 0.77 21.71
CA VAL A 64 -4.99 0.94 20.51
C VAL A 64 -4.38 1.95 19.53
N THR A 65 -3.59 2.90 20.03
CA THR A 65 -2.95 3.94 19.20
C THR A 65 -1.48 3.66 18.86
N SER A 66 -0.85 2.65 19.49
CA SER A 66 0.57 2.34 19.29
C SER A 66 0.79 1.76 17.89
N CYS A 67 1.52 2.55 17.12
CA CYS A 67 1.84 2.33 15.73
C CYS A 67 3.05 1.41 15.60
N GLU A 68 2.85 0.10 15.42
CA GLU A 68 3.96 -0.82 15.16
C GLU A 68 3.85 -1.59 13.84
N ARG A 69 2.79 -1.40 13.05
CA ARG A 69 2.65 -2.09 11.76
C ARG A 69 3.08 -1.20 10.58
N PRO A 70 3.77 -1.77 9.57
CA PRO A 70 3.96 -1.10 8.29
C PRO A 70 2.61 -0.71 7.67
N SER A 71 2.56 0.41 6.95
CA SER A 71 1.37 0.82 6.20
C SER A 71 1.06 -0.22 5.13
N SER A 72 -0.20 -0.67 5.06
CA SER A 72 -0.69 -1.61 4.05
C SER A 72 -2.12 -1.26 3.67
N CYS A 73 -2.47 -1.32 2.38
CA CYS A 73 -3.86 -1.17 1.96
C CYS A 73 -4.72 -2.43 2.22
N GLN A 74 -4.09 -3.56 2.53
CA GLN A 74 -4.75 -4.86 2.68
C GLN A 74 -5.03 -5.25 4.15
N ASP A 75 -4.47 -4.55 5.12
CA ASP A 75 -4.54 -4.93 6.54
C ASP A 75 -5.86 -4.56 7.25
N GLY A 76 -6.68 -3.72 6.61
CA GLY A 76 -7.94 -3.27 7.18
C GLY A 76 -7.83 -2.08 8.12
N LEU A 77 -6.69 -1.39 8.13
CA LEU A 77 -6.42 -0.22 8.95
C LEU A 77 -6.36 1.06 8.10
N LEU A 78 -6.70 2.18 8.72
CA LEU A 78 -6.57 3.54 8.22
C LEU A 78 -5.30 4.14 8.82
N ASP A 79 -4.40 4.64 7.98
CA ASP A 79 -3.27 5.45 8.42
C ASP A 79 -3.71 6.91 8.57
N ILE A 80 -3.75 7.42 9.81
CA ILE A 80 -4.05 8.82 10.07
C ILE A 80 -2.74 9.60 10.13
N VAL A 81 -2.52 10.49 9.18
CA VAL A 81 -1.27 11.25 9.03
C VAL A 81 -1.52 12.76 8.98
N THR A 82 -0.50 13.53 9.31
CA THR A 82 -0.48 14.99 9.22
C THR A 82 0.67 15.46 8.35
N VAL A 83 0.41 16.53 7.58
CA VAL A 83 1.41 17.20 6.73
C VAL A 83 1.45 18.69 7.09
N ARG A 84 2.62 19.30 7.02
CA ARG A 84 2.88 20.67 7.48
C ARG A 84 2.98 21.61 6.29
N GLY A 85 1.83 22.10 5.82
CA GLY A 85 1.78 23.03 4.68
C GLY A 85 2.34 22.44 3.38
N THR A 86 2.46 23.30 2.37
CA THR A 86 2.81 22.92 1.00
C THR A 86 4.29 22.55 0.83
N PHE A 87 5.19 23.19 1.56
CA PHE A 87 6.63 22.88 1.50
C PHE A 87 6.92 21.45 2.00
N HIS A 88 6.34 21.06 3.15
CA HIS A 88 6.48 19.69 3.65
C HIS A 88 5.89 18.68 2.66
N LEU A 89 4.73 18.98 2.07
CA LEU A 89 4.11 18.13 1.05
C LEU A 89 5.01 17.98 -0.20
N GLY A 90 5.68 19.05 -0.62
CA GLY A 90 6.66 19.03 -1.71
C GLY A 90 7.86 18.13 -1.40
N GLN A 91 8.42 18.24 -0.20
CA GLN A 91 9.52 17.36 0.25
C GLN A 91 9.08 15.88 0.27
N ILE A 92 7.86 15.58 0.72
CA ILE A 92 7.31 14.22 0.68
C ILE A 92 7.22 13.72 -0.76
N ARG A 93 6.77 14.56 -1.70
CA ARG A 93 6.62 14.18 -3.10
C ARG A 93 7.94 13.81 -3.77
N VAL A 94 9.04 14.45 -3.39
CA VAL A 94 10.40 14.17 -3.92
C VAL A 94 11.19 13.16 -3.07
N GLY A 95 10.60 12.61 -2.01
CA GLY A 95 11.24 11.59 -1.16
C GLY A 95 12.25 12.14 -0.15
N LEU A 96 12.20 13.44 0.16
CA LEU A 96 13.07 14.11 1.16
C LEU A 96 12.40 14.24 2.54
N SER A 97 11.13 13.87 2.68
CA SER A 97 10.40 13.84 3.96
C SER A 97 9.30 12.78 3.94
N HIS A 98 8.67 12.57 5.10
CA HIS A 98 7.52 11.67 5.26
C HIS A 98 6.37 12.38 6.00
N ALA A 99 5.14 11.95 5.73
CA ALA A 99 4.01 12.43 6.51
C ALA A 99 4.15 12.00 7.97
N ASN A 100 3.73 12.87 8.90
CA ASN A 100 3.80 12.57 10.33
C ASN A 100 2.58 11.74 10.74
N ARG A 101 2.76 10.44 10.93
CA ARG A 101 1.70 9.51 11.33
C ARG A 101 1.28 9.74 12.78
N LEU A 102 -0.02 9.89 12.99
CA LEU A 102 -0.63 10.07 14.31
C LEU A 102 -1.04 8.72 14.92
N CYS A 103 -1.74 7.89 14.15
CA CYS A 103 -2.22 6.58 14.58
C CYS A 103 -2.58 5.68 13.39
N GLN A 104 -2.82 4.40 13.69
CA GLN A 104 -3.51 3.46 12.81
C GLN A 104 -4.81 3.00 13.48
N CYS A 105 -5.93 2.96 12.77
CA CYS A 105 -7.21 2.56 13.34
C CYS A 105 -8.16 1.94 12.31
N ARG A 106 -9.21 1.21 12.74
CA ARG A 106 -10.24 0.66 11.83
C ARG A 106 -11.32 1.68 11.47
N GLU A 107 -11.59 2.59 12.40
CA GLU A 107 -12.57 3.66 12.27
C GLU A 107 -11.97 4.97 12.80
N ALA A 108 -12.26 6.07 12.12
CA ALA A 108 -11.86 7.41 12.50
C ALA A 108 -13.07 8.34 12.54
N ARG A 109 -13.17 9.10 13.62
CA ARG A 109 -14.17 10.17 13.79
C ARG A 109 -13.48 11.52 13.75
N ILE A 110 -13.73 12.30 12.71
CA ILE A 110 -13.08 13.59 12.47
C ILE A 110 -14.09 14.70 12.70
N VAL A 111 -13.88 15.52 13.73
CA VAL A 111 -14.75 16.65 14.05
C VAL A 111 -14.18 17.93 13.43
N MET A 112 -14.91 18.49 12.48
CA MET A 112 -14.58 19.72 11.78
C MET A 112 -15.36 20.87 12.39
N LYS A 113 -14.67 21.80 13.05
CA LYS A 113 -15.30 22.93 13.77
C LYS A 113 -15.62 24.12 12.87
N ARG A 114 -15.14 24.12 11.62
CA ARG A 114 -15.25 25.22 10.64
C ARG A 114 -15.38 24.64 9.23
N LYS A 115 -15.59 25.52 8.26
CA LYS A 115 -15.59 25.15 6.84
C LYS A 115 -14.16 24.87 6.37
N ASN A 116 -13.89 23.68 5.83
CA ASN A 116 -12.58 23.28 5.33
C ASN A 116 -12.69 22.65 3.93
N PRO A 117 -11.62 22.73 3.10
CA PRO A 117 -11.53 21.95 1.88
C PRO A 117 -11.33 20.46 2.21
N VAL A 118 -12.04 19.59 1.50
CA VAL A 118 -11.91 18.13 1.61
C VAL A 118 -11.81 17.56 0.20
N GLN A 119 -11.14 16.41 0.07
CA GLN A 119 -11.02 15.67 -1.19
C GLN A 119 -11.15 14.17 -0.91
N ILE A 120 -11.94 13.46 -1.72
CA ILE A 120 -12.10 12.00 -1.71
C ILE A 120 -12.02 11.53 -3.15
N ASP A 121 -11.25 10.47 -3.42
CA ASP A 121 -11.12 9.83 -4.74
C ASP A 121 -10.88 10.80 -5.92
N GLY A 122 -10.19 11.91 -5.66
CA GLY A 122 -9.87 12.93 -6.65
C GLY A 122 -10.84 14.12 -6.67
N GLU A 123 -12.03 14.00 -6.13
CA GLU A 123 -13.10 15.01 -6.16
C GLU A 123 -13.00 15.98 -4.96
N PRO A 124 -12.73 17.27 -5.18
CA PRO A 124 -12.65 18.26 -4.10
C PRO A 124 -13.99 18.96 -3.82
N TRP A 125 -14.27 19.29 -2.55
CA TRP A 125 -15.39 20.15 -2.17
C TRP A 125 -15.08 20.97 -0.91
N ARG A 126 -15.96 21.93 -0.57
CA ARG A 126 -15.91 22.69 0.69
C ARG A 126 -16.92 22.11 1.68
N GLN A 127 -16.42 21.47 2.73
CA GLN A 127 -17.23 20.89 3.79
C GLN A 127 -17.45 21.91 4.91
N ASP A 128 -18.70 22.20 5.26
CA ASP A 128 -19.04 22.99 6.45
C ASP A 128 -18.77 22.20 7.74
N ALA A 129 -18.87 22.86 8.89
CA ALA A 129 -18.64 22.23 10.20
C ALA A 129 -19.51 20.96 10.35
N CYS A 130 -18.87 19.83 10.61
CA CYS A 130 -19.52 18.52 10.65
C CYS A 130 -18.67 17.50 11.43
N THR A 131 -19.21 16.30 11.63
CA THR A 131 -18.46 15.14 12.11
C THR A 131 -18.42 14.10 11.00
N LEU A 132 -17.22 13.80 10.48
CA LEU A 132 -17.00 12.75 9.49
C LEU A 132 -16.70 11.44 10.19
N HIS A 133 -17.39 10.38 9.78
CA HIS A 133 -17.13 9.01 10.20
C HIS A 133 -16.51 8.25 9.04
N VAL A 134 -15.26 7.81 9.20
CA VAL A 134 -14.51 7.08 8.19
C VAL A 134 -14.25 5.68 8.71
N HIS A 135 -14.76 4.68 8.01
CA HIS A 135 -14.52 3.28 8.32
C HIS A 135 -14.37 2.50 7.01
N ARG A 136 -13.66 1.38 7.08
CA ARG A 136 -13.51 0.49 5.93
C ARG A 136 -14.85 -0.17 5.60
N LYS A 137 -15.28 -0.05 4.35
CA LYS A 137 -16.42 -0.83 3.84
C LYS A 137 -16.09 -2.32 3.90
N ARG A 138 -17.06 -3.14 4.31
CA ARG A 138 -16.90 -4.61 4.39
C ARG A 138 -16.57 -5.21 3.02
N ASP A 139 -17.19 -4.70 1.98
CA ASP A 139 -16.96 -5.14 0.61
C ASP A 139 -15.73 -4.46 0.04
N ALA A 140 -14.69 -5.24 -0.23
CA ALA A 140 -13.50 -4.74 -0.90
C ALA A 140 -13.80 -4.41 -2.36
N ALA A 141 -13.38 -3.23 -2.81
CA ALA A 141 -13.39 -2.91 -4.23
C ALA A 141 -12.34 -3.76 -4.95
N ILE A 142 -12.74 -4.43 -6.03
CA ILE A 142 -11.81 -5.17 -6.89
C ILE A 142 -11.16 -4.15 -7.83
N MET A 143 -9.92 -3.78 -7.55
CA MET A 143 -9.13 -2.92 -8.43
C MET A 143 -8.38 -3.77 -9.46
N LEU A 144 -8.53 -3.42 -10.74
CA LEU A 144 -7.73 -4.04 -11.80
C LEU A 144 -6.32 -3.45 -11.78
N HIS A 145 -5.32 -4.29 -11.51
CA HIS A 145 -3.92 -3.87 -11.62
C HIS A 145 -3.48 -3.90 -13.09
N ARG A 146 -2.73 -2.89 -13.53
CA ARG A 146 -2.11 -2.88 -14.86
C ARG A 146 -0.86 -3.77 -14.81
N SER A 147 -0.82 -4.86 -15.56
CA SER A 147 0.35 -5.75 -15.64
C SER A 147 1.50 -4.99 -16.32
N ALA A 148 2.44 -4.45 -15.54
CA ALA A 148 3.55 -3.65 -16.06
C ALA A 148 4.57 -4.51 -16.84
N ASN A 149 4.67 -5.80 -16.51
CA ASN A 149 5.30 -6.81 -17.35
C ASN A 149 4.21 -7.75 -17.87
N GLU A 150 4.18 -7.95 -19.18
CA GLU A 150 3.34 -8.99 -19.76
C GLU A 150 3.87 -10.35 -19.26
N ASN A 151 3.07 -11.01 -18.41
CA ASN A 151 3.11 -12.45 -18.08
C ASN A 151 3.88 -12.89 -16.81
N ILE A 152 5.04 -12.32 -16.45
CA ILE A 152 5.94 -13.03 -15.51
C ILE A 152 5.46 -13.12 -14.03
N GLY A 153 4.46 -12.34 -13.60
CA GLY A 153 4.00 -12.36 -12.20
C GLY A 153 2.60 -12.94 -11.96
N VAL A 154 1.68 -12.82 -12.93
CA VAL A 154 0.25 -13.10 -12.69
C VAL A 154 0.00 -14.59 -12.54
N GLU A 155 0.76 -15.42 -13.26
CA GLU A 155 0.61 -16.88 -13.23
C GLU A 155 1.07 -17.46 -11.89
N THR A 156 2.23 -17.03 -11.39
CA THR A 156 2.74 -17.42 -10.07
C THR A 156 1.81 -16.95 -8.96
N GLU A 157 1.32 -15.70 -9.02
CA GLU A 157 0.37 -15.20 -8.02
C GLU A 157 -0.97 -15.94 -8.05
N MET A 158 -1.46 -16.29 -9.26
CA MET A 158 -2.69 -17.08 -9.40
C MET A 158 -2.50 -18.51 -8.85
N ALA A 159 -1.35 -19.14 -9.11
CA ALA A 159 -1.03 -20.44 -8.55
C ALA A 159 -0.96 -20.38 -7.02
N ASN A 160 -0.21 -19.42 -6.46
CA ASN A 160 -0.10 -19.21 -5.02
C ASN A 160 -1.49 -18.97 -4.36
N LEU A 161 -2.37 -18.22 -5.03
CA LEU A 161 -3.73 -17.97 -4.54
C LEU A 161 -4.57 -19.25 -4.49
N LEU A 162 -4.50 -20.07 -5.54
CA LEU A 162 -5.24 -21.32 -5.64
C LEU A 162 -4.70 -22.37 -4.67
N ASP A 163 -3.38 -22.47 -4.50
CA ASP A 163 -2.73 -23.32 -3.50
C ASP A 163 -3.18 -22.93 -2.08
N TRP A 164 -3.18 -21.64 -1.76
CA TRP A 164 -3.69 -21.12 -0.48
C TRP A 164 -5.17 -21.44 -0.26
N ALA A 165 -6.00 -21.33 -1.31
CA ALA A 165 -7.42 -21.64 -1.22
C ALA A 165 -7.66 -23.14 -0.95
N GLN A 166 -6.84 -24.01 -1.53
CA GLN A 166 -6.88 -25.45 -1.27
C GLN A 166 -6.41 -25.77 0.15
N GLU A 167 -5.33 -25.14 0.64
CA GLU A 167 -4.84 -25.30 2.01
C GLU A 167 -5.91 -24.91 3.05
N LYS A 168 -6.67 -23.84 2.79
CA LYS A 168 -7.79 -23.40 3.63
C LYS A 168 -9.08 -24.18 3.41
N SER A 169 -9.09 -25.18 2.52
CA SER A 169 -10.26 -25.98 2.14
C SER A 169 -11.43 -25.14 1.60
N TYR A 170 -11.15 -23.99 0.99
CA TYR A 170 -12.15 -23.20 0.26
C TYR A 170 -12.49 -23.80 -1.11
N ILE A 171 -11.57 -24.60 -1.67
CA ILE A 171 -11.75 -25.35 -2.92
C ILE A 171 -11.23 -26.78 -2.76
N ASN A 172 -11.82 -27.71 -3.50
CA ASN A 172 -11.36 -29.10 -3.57
C ASN A 172 -10.19 -29.24 -4.56
N GLU A 173 -9.40 -30.30 -4.41
CA GLU A 173 -8.26 -30.61 -5.29
C GLU A 173 -8.68 -30.74 -6.77
N ASP A 174 -9.84 -31.35 -7.05
CA ASP A 174 -10.37 -31.47 -8.42
C ASP A 174 -10.70 -30.10 -9.04
N VAL A 175 -11.25 -29.19 -8.22
CA VAL A 175 -11.59 -27.82 -8.64
C VAL A 175 -10.32 -27.02 -8.89
N HIS A 176 -9.33 -27.16 -8.00
CA HIS A 176 -8.02 -26.55 -8.13
C HIS A 176 -7.34 -26.94 -9.45
N ALA A 177 -7.22 -28.24 -9.71
CA ALA A 177 -6.59 -28.77 -10.93
C ALA A 177 -7.33 -28.30 -12.20
N THR A 178 -8.66 -28.28 -12.17
CA THR A 178 -9.47 -27.81 -13.30
C THR A 178 -9.27 -26.32 -13.56
N MET A 179 -9.26 -25.48 -12.51
CA MET A 179 -9.05 -24.04 -12.63
C MET A 179 -7.64 -23.71 -13.13
N MET A 180 -6.61 -24.38 -12.61
CA MET A 180 -5.23 -24.21 -13.07
C MET A 180 -5.09 -24.56 -14.55
N LYS A 181 -5.62 -25.72 -14.98
CA LYS A 181 -5.58 -26.14 -16.38
C LYS A 181 -6.26 -25.14 -17.31
N GLU A 182 -7.45 -24.67 -16.92
CA GLU A 182 -8.22 -23.73 -17.73
C GLU A 182 -7.58 -22.33 -17.75
N PHE A 183 -6.95 -21.91 -16.65
CA PHE A 183 -6.19 -20.67 -16.57
C PHE A 183 -4.98 -20.70 -17.52
N SER A 184 -4.12 -21.73 -17.45
CA SER A 184 -2.97 -21.88 -18.35
C SER A 184 -3.40 -21.87 -19.82
N ARG A 185 -4.45 -22.63 -20.16
CA ARG A 185 -5.00 -22.66 -21.53
C ARG A 185 -5.43 -21.28 -22.03
N ARG A 186 -6.11 -20.50 -21.19
CA ARG A 186 -6.60 -19.15 -21.54
C ARG A 186 -5.47 -18.13 -21.66
N ILE A 187 -4.47 -18.20 -20.79
CA ILE A 187 -3.30 -17.33 -20.84
C ILE A 187 -2.49 -17.59 -22.11
N GLU A 188 -2.16 -18.85 -22.41
CA GLU A 188 -1.44 -19.23 -23.62
C GLU A 188 -2.19 -18.80 -24.90
N SER A 189 -3.51 -19.01 -24.95
CA SER A 189 -4.33 -18.55 -26.06
C SER A 189 -4.25 -17.03 -26.26
N LYS A 190 -4.31 -16.24 -25.17
CA LYS A 190 -4.20 -14.78 -25.25
C LYS A 190 -2.79 -14.33 -25.66
N ILE A 191 -1.74 -14.97 -25.16
CA ILE A 191 -0.35 -14.68 -25.54
C ILE A 191 -0.14 -14.94 -27.03
N ARG A 192 -0.63 -16.08 -27.54
CA ARG A 192 -0.54 -16.43 -28.95
C ARG A 192 -1.24 -15.41 -29.84
N GLN A 193 -2.43 -14.96 -29.46
CA GLN A 193 -3.17 -13.92 -30.19
C GLN A 193 -2.42 -12.58 -30.21
N ARG A 194 -1.78 -12.18 -29.10
CA ARG A 194 -0.96 -10.96 -29.05
C ARG A 194 0.27 -11.06 -29.95
N ARG A 195 0.96 -12.20 -29.96
CA ARG A 195 2.12 -12.43 -30.84
C ARG A 195 1.75 -12.32 -32.31
N VAL A 196 0.65 -12.96 -32.73
CA VAL A 196 0.16 -12.88 -34.12
C VAL A 196 -0.19 -11.44 -34.50
N LYS A 197 -0.99 -10.73 -33.67
CA LYS A 197 -1.33 -9.32 -33.93
C LYS A 197 -0.10 -8.40 -33.99
N SER A 198 0.90 -8.64 -33.15
CA SER A 198 2.15 -7.88 -33.16
C SER A 198 2.93 -8.12 -34.46
N GLN A 199 3.04 -9.38 -34.90
CA GLN A 199 3.68 -9.71 -36.17
C GLN A 199 2.93 -9.13 -37.39
N ASP A 200 1.60 -9.19 -37.40
CA ASP A 200 0.78 -8.58 -38.45
C ASP A 200 0.93 -7.06 -38.50
N ASN A 201 1.02 -6.41 -37.33
CA ASN A 201 1.25 -4.97 -37.23
C ASN A 201 2.64 -4.56 -37.74
N ILE A 202 3.68 -5.33 -37.39
CA ILE A 202 5.05 -5.12 -37.89
C ILE A 202 5.08 -5.33 -39.40
N MET A 203 4.47 -6.42 -39.88
CA MET A 203 4.42 -6.75 -41.30
C MET A 203 3.61 -5.73 -42.11
N GLY A 204 2.51 -5.22 -41.54
CA GLY A 204 1.70 -4.16 -42.13
C GLY A 204 2.46 -2.83 -42.22
N SER A 205 3.23 -2.47 -41.20
CA SER A 205 4.09 -1.28 -41.23
C SER A 205 5.26 -1.44 -42.22
N LEU A 206 5.87 -2.62 -42.31
CA LEU A 206 6.92 -2.89 -43.30
C LEU A 206 6.39 -2.86 -44.74
N LYS A 207 5.20 -3.45 -44.99
CA LYS A 207 4.54 -3.39 -46.31
C LYS A 207 4.19 -1.96 -46.71
N ARG A 208 3.72 -1.12 -45.79
CA ARG A 208 3.49 0.31 -46.03
C ARG A 208 4.77 1.06 -46.38
N ALA A 209 5.86 0.78 -45.67
CA ALA A 209 7.17 1.39 -45.94
C ALA A 209 7.71 1.01 -47.35
N ILE A 210 7.60 -0.27 -47.73
CA ILE A 210 8.05 -0.76 -49.05
C ILE A 210 7.10 -0.30 -50.18
N GLY A 211 5.80 -0.16 -49.92
CA GLY A 211 4.85 0.39 -50.89
C GLY A 211 5.14 1.85 -51.25
N SER A 212 5.63 2.63 -50.28
CA SER A 212 6.02 4.03 -50.49
C SER A 212 7.27 4.19 -51.36
N THR A 213 8.13 3.18 -51.47
CA THR A 213 9.36 3.26 -52.27
C THR A 213 9.14 2.97 -53.77
N ASN A 214 8.06 2.27 -54.15
CA ASN A 214 7.76 1.99 -55.55
C ASN A 214 7.10 3.16 -56.32
N THR A 215 6.55 4.16 -55.61
CA THR A 215 5.99 5.38 -56.24
C THR A 215 7.04 6.39 -56.67
N PHE A 216 8.31 6.24 -56.26
CA PHE A 216 9.39 7.17 -56.63
C PHE A 216 10.05 6.88 -57.99
N GLN A 217 9.74 5.75 -58.63
CA GLN A 217 10.31 5.39 -59.94
C GLN A 217 9.44 5.83 -61.13
N GLN A 218 8.18 6.26 -60.91
CA GLN A 218 7.21 6.53 -61.98
C GLN A 218 7.06 8.02 -62.37
N THR A 219 7.98 8.90 -61.95
CA THR A 219 7.97 10.32 -62.33
C THR A 219 9.12 10.74 -63.25
N LYS A 220 9.90 9.80 -63.81
CA LYS A 220 11.06 10.12 -64.67
C LYS A 220 10.79 10.16 -66.17
N ASP A 221 9.63 9.72 -66.64
CA ASP A 221 9.28 9.75 -68.06
C ASP A 221 8.11 10.71 -68.32
N LYS A 222 8.40 12.01 -68.39
CA LYS A 222 7.56 12.97 -69.11
C LYS A 222 8.39 13.57 -70.24
N PRO A 223 8.03 13.38 -71.52
CA PRO A 223 8.76 13.99 -72.62
C PRO A 223 8.51 15.50 -72.61
N VAL A 224 9.61 16.26 -72.59
CA VAL A 224 9.59 17.71 -72.77
C VAL A 224 9.37 17.97 -74.25
N MET A 225 8.19 18.45 -74.60
CA MET A 225 7.92 19.01 -75.94
C MET A 225 8.29 20.48 -75.94
N PHE A 226 9.07 20.89 -76.94
CA PHE A 226 9.51 22.25 -77.22
C PHE A 226 8.34 23.18 -77.58
#